data_AF-A0A7S0EFM6-F1
#
_entry.id   AF-A0A7S0EFM6-F1
#
_cell.length_a   1.000
_cell.length_b   1.000
_cell.length_c   1.000
_cell.angle_alpha   90.00
_cell.angle_beta   90.00
_cell.angle_gamma   90.00
#
_symmetry.space_group_name_H-M   'P 1'
#
loop_
_entity.id
_entity.type
_entity.pdbx_description
1 polymer ?
#
loop_
_entity_poly.entity_id
_entity_poly.type
_entity_poly.pdbx_seq_one_letter_code
_entity_poly.pdbx_strand_id
1 'polypeptide(L)'
;MKQDLEDFMGPRSAKKIKMAEDILEEKCVLGLSCHGDQVTARVKGTNPYDVAFCLVDGGKWKDQTCNCPDGSKNSGKCKHFAAVMLLCYDDEQAGTLGSSQASTTNYE
;
A
#
# COMPACT_ATOMS: atom_id res chain seq x y z
N MET A 1 -12.23 7.48 -0.16
CA MET A 1 -10.89 6.86 -0.06
C MET A 1 -9.86 7.39 -1.04
N LYS A 2 -10.04 7.38 -2.38
CA LYS A 2 -9.07 8.07 -3.27
C LYS A 2 -8.96 9.57 -2.95
N GLN A 3 -10.11 10.20 -2.67
CA GLN A 3 -10.18 11.59 -2.18
C GLN A 3 -9.45 11.76 -0.83
N ASP A 4 -9.56 10.80 0.10
CA ASP A 4 -8.84 10.83 1.39
C ASP A 4 -7.33 10.67 1.19
N LEU A 5 -6.89 9.85 0.24
CA LEU A 5 -5.48 9.72 -0.11
C LEU A 5 -4.97 11.02 -0.75
N GLU A 6 -5.75 11.61 -1.65
CA GLU A 6 -5.46 12.92 -2.25
C GLU A 6 -5.41 14.03 -1.21
N ASP A 7 -6.32 14.04 -0.24
CA ASP A 7 -6.37 15.00 0.86
C ASP A 7 -5.18 14.83 1.81
N PHE A 8 -4.88 13.59 2.20
CA PHE A 8 -3.76 13.25 3.08
C PHE A 8 -2.41 13.60 2.45
N MET A 9 -2.24 13.30 1.16
CA MET A 9 -1.02 13.63 0.44
C MET A 9 -0.97 15.14 0.10
N GLY A 10 -2.12 15.78 -0.08
CA GLY A 10 -2.30 17.22 -0.35
C GLY A 10 -2.25 17.59 -1.83
N PRO A 11 -2.46 18.88 -2.19
CA PRO A 11 -2.61 19.35 -3.58
C PRO A 11 -1.38 19.19 -4.50
N ARG A 12 -0.19 18.85 -3.97
CA ARG A 12 1.03 18.55 -4.76
C ARG A 12 1.16 17.07 -5.14
N SER A 13 0.12 16.27 -4.94
CA SER A 13 0.24 14.80 -4.90
C SER A 13 -0.09 14.08 -6.18
N ALA A 14 -0.65 14.75 -7.20
CA ALA A 14 -0.93 14.14 -8.50
C ALA A 14 0.31 13.43 -9.09
N LYS A 15 1.51 14.01 -8.92
CA LYS A 15 2.76 13.39 -9.35
C LYS A 15 3.11 12.13 -8.55
N LYS A 16 2.84 12.12 -7.24
CA LYS A 16 3.12 10.98 -6.36
C LYS A 16 2.11 9.84 -6.56
N ILE A 17 0.84 10.18 -6.82
CA ILE A 17 -0.22 9.23 -7.16
C ILE A 17 0.07 8.58 -8.50
N LYS A 18 0.45 9.36 -9.51
CA LYS A 18 0.89 8.80 -10.80
C LYS A 18 2.08 7.86 -10.65
N MET A 19 3.08 8.23 -9.84
CA MET A 19 4.20 7.34 -9.54
C MET A 19 3.79 6.10 -8.76
N ALA A 20 2.73 6.18 -7.96
CA ALA A 20 2.20 5.03 -7.26
C ALA A 20 1.51 4.06 -8.23
N GLU A 21 0.73 4.57 -9.18
CA GLU A 21 0.14 3.78 -10.28
C GLU A 21 1.22 3.09 -11.11
N ASP A 22 2.31 3.79 -11.44
CA ASP A 22 3.47 3.26 -12.17
C ASP A 22 4.12 2.08 -11.41
N ILE A 23 4.31 2.22 -10.09
CA ILE A 23 4.80 1.13 -9.22
C ILE A 23 3.89 -0.10 -9.26
N LEU A 24 2.57 0.08 -9.38
CA LEU A 24 1.61 -1.02 -9.49
C LEU A 24 1.67 -1.68 -10.86
N GLU A 25 1.72 -0.88 -11.93
CA GLU A 25 1.84 -1.37 -13.30
C GLU A 25 3.14 -2.16 -13.51
N GLU A 26 4.25 -1.68 -12.95
CA GLU A 26 5.54 -2.36 -12.99
C GLU A 26 5.63 -3.58 -12.04
N LYS A 27 4.56 -3.90 -11.30
CA LYS A 27 4.53 -4.95 -10.26
C LYS A 27 5.68 -4.82 -9.26
N CYS A 28 5.98 -3.58 -8.89
CA CYS A 28 7.03 -3.27 -7.93
C CYS A 28 6.59 -3.59 -6.49
N VAL A 29 5.30 -3.83 -6.20
CA VAL A 29 4.89 -4.39 -4.90
C VAL A 29 5.16 -5.88 -4.90
N LEU A 30 6.16 -6.31 -4.14
CA LEU A 30 6.64 -7.69 -4.08
C LEU A 30 5.75 -8.59 -3.21
N GLY A 31 5.02 -8.00 -2.27
CA GLY A 31 4.10 -8.72 -1.41
C GLY A 31 3.30 -7.75 -0.53
N LEU A 32 2.05 -8.14 -0.28
CA LEU A 32 1.11 -7.48 0.62
C LEU A 32 0.70 -8.51 1.67
N SER A 33 0.66 -8.09 2.93
CA SER A 33 0.20 -8.92 4.04
C SER A 33 -0.69 -8.08 4.93
N CYS A 34 -1.95 -8.49 5.01
CA CYS A 34 -2.97 -7.86 5.85
C CYS A 34 -3.25 -8.79 7.03
N HIS A 35 -3.06 -8.31 8.25
CA HIS A 35 -3.32 -9.05 9.48
C HIS A 35 -4.22 -8.22 10.40
N GLY A 36 -5.52 -8.54 10.39
CA GLY A 36 -6.54 -7.72 11.03
C GLY A 36 -6.55 -6.32 10.44
N ASP A 37 -6.33 -5.32 11.29
CA ASP A 37 -6.28 -3.91 10.90
C ASP A 37 -4.91 -3.47 10.37
N GLN A 38 -3.87 -4.30 10.49
CA GLN A 38 -2.51 -3.93 10.10
C GLN A 38 -2.21 -4.41 8.69
N VAL A 39 -1.82 -3.48 7.83
CA VAL A 39 -1.32 -3.76 6.48
C VAL A 39 0.18 -3.55 6.46
N THR A 40 0.89 -4.53 5.92
CA THR A 40 2.32 -4.46 5.65
C THR A 40 2.57 -4.84 4.20
N ALA A 41 3.49 -4.15 3.55
CA ALA A 41 3.83 -4.41 2.16
C ALA A 41 5.31 -4.18 1.92
N ARG A 42 5.85 -4.92 0.94
CA ARG A 42 7.22 -4.76 0.49
C ARG A 42 7.24 -4.24 -0.93
N VAL A 43 7.91 -3.11 -1.15
CA VAL A 43 8.00 -2.45 -2.44
C VAL A 43 9.43 -2.49 -2.95
N LYS A 44 9.61 -2.86 -4.21
CA LYS A 44 10.87 -2.93 -4.93
C LYS A 44 11.50 -1.52 -5.01
N GLY A 45 12.79 -1.47 -4.74
CA GLY A 45 13.58 -0.24 -4.74
C GLY A 45 15.06 -0.57 -4.76
N THR A 46 15.92 0.43 -4.56
CA THR A 46 17.38 0.23 -4.44
C THR A 46 17.70 -0.80 -3.36
N ASN A 47 16.99 -0.73 -2.24
CA ASN A 47 16.75 -1.83 -1.33
C ASN A 47 15.22 -1.99 -1.20
N PRO A 48 14.70 -3.19 -0.90
CA PRO A 48 13.28 -3.37 -0.68
C PRO A 48 12.80 -2.44 0.44
N TYR A 49 11.75 -1.68 0.16
CA TYR A 49 11.16 -0.76 1.10
C TYR A 49 9.98 -1.42 1.78
N ASP A 50 10.01 -1.48 3.12
CA ASP A 50 8.91 -2.00 3.92
C ASP A 50 7.99 -0.82 4.27
N VAL A 51 6.71 -1.01 3.94
CA VAL A 51 5.62 -0.08 4.18
C VAL A 51 4.67 -0.74 5.17
N ALA A 52 4.27 -0.04 6.21
CA ALA A 52 3.27 -0.54 7.14
C ALA A 52 2.30 0.58 7.53
N PHE A 53 1.04 0.25 7.70
CA PHE A 53 0.02 1.14 8.24
C PHE A 53 -1.12 0.34 8.85
N CYS A 54 -1.86 0.94 9.76
CA CYS A 54 -3.06 0.34 10.33
C CYS A 54 -4.28 1.02 9.71
N LEU A 55 -5.15 0.25 9.09
CA LEU A 55 -6.49 0.66 8.73
C LEU A 55 -7.31 0.90 10.00
N VAL A 56 -8.18 1.90 9.97
CA VAL A 56 -9.13 2.16 11.05
C VAL A 56 -10.53 2.31 10.46
N ASP A 57 -11.53 1.98 11.27
CA ASP A 57 -12.94 2.05 10.91
C ASP A 57 -13.31 3.43 10.32
N GLY A 58 -14.07 3.42 9.23
CA GLY A 58 -14.38 4.62 8.44
C GLY A 58 -13.36 4.97 7.35
N GLY A 59 -12.49 4.04 6.97
CA GLY A 59 -11.59 4.16 5.81
C GLY A 59 -10.41 5.10 6.01
N LYS A 60 -10.06 5.37 7.26
CA LYS A 60 -8.86 6.14 7.63
C LYS A 60 -7.71 5.17 7.92
N TRP A 61 -6.51 5.72 8.08
CA TRP A 61 -5.32 4.97 8.49
C TRP A 61 -4.55 5.70 9.57
N LYS A 62 -3.76 4.94 10.32
CA LYS A 62 -2.86 5.41 11.38
C LYS A 62 -1.55 4.63 11.32
N ASP A 63 -0.56 5.10 12.09
CA ASP A 63 0.73 4.43 12.25
C ASP A 63 1.45 4.13 10.92
N GLN A 64 1.30 5.03 9.94
CA GLN A 64 1.92 4.83 8.64
C GLN A 64 3.45 5.03 8.68
N THR A 65 4.16 4.03 8.20
CA THR A 65 5.62 3.99 8.16
C THR A 65 6.10 3.51 6.81
N CYS A 66 7.19 4.11 6.31
CA CYS A 66 7.94 3.61 5.17
C CYS A 66 9.41 3.87 5.44
N ASN A 67 10.24 2.83 5.32
CA ASN A 67 11.69 2.94 5.50
C ASN A 67 12.40 3.69 4.33
N CYS A 68 11.65 4.09 3.31
CA CYS A 68 12.15 4.87 2.19
C CYS A 68 12.56 6.30 2.62
N PRO A 69 13.54 6.94 1.94
CA PRO A 69 14.03 8.27 2.29
C PRO A 69 12.93 9.33 2.37
N ASP A 70 11.95 9.28 1.46
CA ASP A 70 10.77 10.16 1.48
C ASP A 70 9.80 9.85 2.62
N GLY A 71 9.62 8.57 2.94
CA GLY A 71 8.68 8.10 3.97
C GLY A 71 9.17 8.42 5.36
N SER A 72 10.47 8.23 5.61
CA SER A 72 11.12 8.59 6.86
C SER A 72 11.08 10.10 7.11
N LYS A 73 11.15 10.94 6.06
CA LYS A 73 11.14 12.40 6.17
C LYS A 73 9.74 13.03 6.21
N ASN A 74 8.73 12.35 5.66
CA ASN A 74 7.37 12.89 5.52
C ASN A 74 6.31 12.02 6.22
N SER A 75 6.66 11.35 7.32
CA SER A 75 5.71 10.56 8.13
C SER A 75 4.86 9.59 7.30
N GLY A 76 5.50 8.84 6.39
CA GLY A 76 4.85 7.87 5.51
C GLY A 76 4.23 8.43 4.23
N LYS A 77 4.28 9.75 3.96
CA LYS A 77 3.73 10.36 2.72
C LYS A 77 4.64 10.20 1.50
N CYS A 78 4.93 8.96 1.12
CA CYS A 78 5.74 8.59 -0.02
C CYS A 78 4.92 7.93 -1.13
N LYS A 79 5.53 7.81 -2.33
CA LYS A 79 4.94 7.09 -3.46
C LYS A 79 4.69 5.61 -3.18
N HIS A 80 5.52 4.97 -2.33
CA HIS A 80 5.34 3.56 -1.96
C HIS A 80 4.09 3.36 -1.11
N PHE A 81 3.86 4.22 -0.12
CA PHE A 81 2.64 4.20 0.69
C PHE A 81 1.39 4.40 -0.18
N ALA A 82 1.42 5.38 -1.09
CA ALA A 82 0.34 5.61 -2.03
C ALA A 82 0.10 4.39 -2.94
N ALA A 83 1.15 3.69 -3.39
CA ALA A 83 1.02 2.48 -4.20
C ALA A 83 0.35 1.36 -3.42
N VAL A 84 0.78 1.12 -2.19
CA VAL A 84 0.20 0.07 -1.34
C VAL A 84 -1.26 0.40 -1.00
N MET A 85 -1.58 1.66 -0.72
CA MET A 85 -2.96 2.11 -0.51
C MET A 85 -3.84 1.90 -1.75
N LEU A 86 -3.33 2.25 -2.94
CA LEU A 86 -4.04 2.02 -4.19
C LEU A 86 -4.21 0.52 -4.46
N LEU A 87 -3.22 -0.30 -4.15
CA LEU A 87 -3.30 -1.76 -4.29
C LEU A 87 -4.33 -2.36 -3.34
N CYS A 88 -4.36 -1.97 -2.07
CA CYS A 88 -5.39 -2.42 -1.14
C CYS A 88 -6.79 -2.04 -1.61
N TYR A 89 -6.96 -0.84 -2.20
CA TYR A 89 -8.23 -0.43 -2.77
C TYR A 89 -8.62 -1.25 -4.01
N ASP A 90 -7.65 -1.51 -4.90
CA ASP A 90 -7.88 -2.36 -6.06
C ASP A 90 -8.22 -3.79 -5.64
N ASP A 91 -7.58 -4.31 -4.58
CA ASP A 91 -7.87 -5.61 -3.97
C ASP A 91 -9.20 -5.64 -3.21
N GLU A 92 -9.64 -4.55 -2.56
CA GLU A 92 -10.99 -4.47 -1.98
C GLU A 92 -12.08 -4.48 -3.08
N GLN A 93 -11.82 -3.84 -4.22
CA GLN A 93 -12.74 -3.91 -5.36
C GLN A 93 -12.65 -5.25 -6.10
N ALA A 94 -11.45 -5.81 -6.22
CA ALA A 94 -11.17 -7.12 -6.77
C ALA A 94 -11.46 -8.25 -5.77
N GLY A 95 -11.79 -7.95 -4.51
CA GLY A 95 -12.29 -8.89 -3.50
C GLY A 95 -13.73 -9.33 -3.79
N THR A 96 -14.37 -8.70 -4.78
CA THR A 96 -15.54 -9.24 -5.48
C THR A 96 -15.15 -10.31 -6.53
N LEU A 97 -13.86 -10.47 -6.84
CA LEU A 97 -13.28 -11.33 -7.89
C LEU A 97 -11.83 -11.77 -7.56
N GLY A 98 -11.60 -12.56 -6.51
CA GLY A 98 -10.41 -13.42 -6.48
C GLY A 98 -9.60 -13.50 -5.19
N SER A 99 -10.18 -14.07 -4.14
CA SER A 99 -9.41 -14.79 -3.11
C SER A 99 -8.63 -15.94 -3.77
N SER A 100 -7.38 -15.71 -4.16
CA SER A 100 -6.41 -16.72 -4.59
C SER A 100 -5.03 -16.07 -4.48
N GLN A 101 -4.20 -16.33 -3.46
CA GLN A 101 -3.69 -17.65 -3.13
C GLN A 101 -3.26 -17.71 -1.66
N ALA A 102 -4.02 -18.46 -0.87
CA ALA A 102 -3.46 -19.29 0.19
C ALA A 102 -3.72 -20.74 -0.22
N SER A 103 -2.78 -21.34 -0.93
CA SER A 103 -2.76 -22.80 -1.12
C SER A 103 -1.78 -23.38 -0.12
N THR A 104 -2.21 -23.44 1.14
CA THR A 104 -1.80 -24.51 2.04
C THR A 104 -2.35 -25.81 1.48
N THR A 105 -1.47 -26.75 1.14
CA THR A 105 -1.82 -28.17 1.23
C THR A 105 -0.73 -28.88 2.03
N ASN A 106 -1.13 -29.26 3.23
CA ASN A 106 -0.46 -30.11 4.20
C ASN A 106 -0.77 -31.59 3.87
N TYR A 107 0.21 -32.49 4.06
CA TYR A 107 0.16 -33.97 4.24
C TYR A 107 -0.65 -34.79 3.21
N GLU A 108 -0.14 -35.89 2.66
CA GLU A 108 0.23 -37.17 3.30
C GLU A 108 1.46 -37.85 2.68
#